data_AF-A0A958HRL7-F1
#
_entry.id   AF-A0A958HRL7-F1
#
_cell.length_a   1.000
_cell.length_b   1.000
_cell.length_c   1.000
_cell.angle_alpha   90.00
_cell.angle_beta   90.00
_cell.angle_gamma   90.00
#
_symmetry.space_group_name_H-M   'P 1'
#
loop_
_entity.id
_entity.type
_entity.pdbx_description
1 polymer ?
#
loop_
_entity_poly.entity_id
_entity_poly.type
_entity_poly.pdbx_seq_one_letter_code
_entity_poly.pdbx_strand_id
1 'polypeptide(L)'
;MSGYPKSIKRLINQYHGMAYERELERELGSLERSFAEWRSGRISSSELSHRLHQFEVGPSRALYKRYNYGQKDMILAYVIVGDVLRFEEIPDELIDALQRPLAFYQMAKNKGELREPEDLSAY
;
A
#
# COMPACT_ATOMS: atom_id res chain seq x y z
N MET A 1 -1.69 -12.44 13.97
CA MET A 1 -0.44 -12.13 14.74
C MET A 1 -0.14 -13.00 15.98
N SER A 2 -1.05 -13.80 16.55
CA SER A 2 -0.77 -14.56 17.78
C SER A 2 0.33 -15.63 17.62
N GLY A 3 0.48 -16.23 16.43
CA GLY A 3 1.42 -17.32 16.14
C GLY A 3 2.89 -16.93 15.89
N TYR A 4 3.25 -15.65 15.94
CA TYR A 4 4.63 -15.20 15.70
C TYR A 4 5.44 -15.02 16.99
N PRO A 5 6.77 -15.24 16.96
CA PRO A 5 7.67 -14.80 18.03
C PRO A 5 7.64 -13.27 18.22
N LYS A 6 8.02 -12.79 19.42
CA LYS A 6 8.02 -11.35 19.74
C LYS A 6 8.94 -10.53 18.80
N SER A 7 10.10 -11.08 18.44
CA SER A 7 11.03 -10.47 17.49
C SER A 7 10.37 -10.25 16.12
N ILE A 8 9.72 -11.28 15.59
CA ILE A 8 9.01 -11.22 14.30
C ILE A 8 7.82 -10.25 14.36
N LYS A 9 7.06 -10.22 15.46
CA LYS A 9 5.98 -9.21 15.62
C LYS A 9 6.51 -7.78 15.56
N ARG A 10 7.71 -7.53 16.10
CA ARG A 10 8.35 -6.20 16.04
C ARG A 10 8.70 -5.85 14.60
N LEU A 11 9.30 -6.79 13.86
CA LEU A 11 9.60 -6.61 12.44
C LEU A 11 8.34 -6.39 11.61
N ILE A 12 7.29 -7.19 11.82
CA ILE A 12 5.99 -7.00 11.16
C ILE A 12 5.48 -5.58 11.39
N ASN A 13 5.49 -5.08 12.63
CA ASN A 13 5.03 -3.72 12.91
C ASN A 13 5.88 -2.64 12.25
N GLN A 14 7.21 -2.81 12.25
CA GLN A 14 8.13 -1.87 11.62
C GLN A 14 7.88 -1.78 10.11
N TYR A 15 7.93 -2.91 9.41
CA TYR A 15 7.74 -2.94 7.96
C TYR A 15 6.31 -2.57 7.57
N HIS A 16 5.32 -2.86 8.41
CA HIS A 16 3.95 -2.41 8.17
C HIS A 16 3.83 -0.88 8.22
N GLY A 17 4.52 -0.22 9.14
CA GLY A 17 4.59 1.25 9.15
C GLY A 17 5.32 1.80 7.92
N MET A 18 6.42 1.19 7.53
CA MET A 18 7.16 1.59 6.32
C MET A 18 6.34 1.43 5.04
N ALA A 19 5.61 0.32 4.90
CA ALA A 19 4.73 0.09 3.77
C ALA A 19 3.59 1.12 3.70
N TYR A 20 2.97 1.42 4.84
CA TYR A 20 1.94 2.45 4.94
C TYR A 20 2.45 3.80 4.44
N GLU A 21 3.62 4.23 4.92
CA GLU A 21 4.20 5.51 4.54
C GLU A 21 4.49 5.57 3.03
N ARG A 22 5.07 4.51 2.46
CA ARG A 22 5.38 4.48 1.01
C ARG A 22 4.13 4.52 0.13
N GLU A 23 3.09 3.79 0.50
CA GLU A 23 1.82 3.87 -0.24
C GLU A 23 1.18 5.25 -0.08
N LEU A 24 1.22 5.83 1.14
CA LEU A 24 0.69 7.17 1.40
C LEU A 24 1.45 8.23 0.58
N GLU A 25 2.78 8.18 0.55
CA GLU A 25 3.62 9.06 -0.28
C GLU A 25 3.26 8.98 -1.76
N ARG A 26 3.01 7.78 -2.30
CA ARG A 26 2.59 7.60 -3.70
C ARG A 26 1.24 8.26 -3.98
N GLU A 27 0.26 8.04 -3.10
CA GLU A 27 -1.07 8.63 -3.21
C GLU A 27 -1.02 10.17 -3.11
N LEU A 28 -0.26 10.69 -2.15
CA LEU A 28 0.00 12.13 -2.01
C LEU A 28 0.74 12.71 -3.22
N GLY A 29 1.65 11.94 -3.83
CA GLY A 29 2.31 12.33 -5.07
C GLY A 29 1.34 12.48 -6.24
N SER A 30 0.27 11.68 -6.30
CA SER A 30 -0.81 11.85 -7.28
C SER A 30 -1.60 13.14 -7.06
N LEU A 31 -1.88 13.46 -5.80
CA LEU A 31 -2.53 14.71 -5.44
C LEU A 31 -1.63 15.91 -5.76
N GLU A 32 -0.33 15.84 -5.49
CA GLU A 32 0.65 16.87 -5.82
C GLU A 32 0.66 17.17 -7.32
N ARG A 33 0.66 16.14 -8.19
CA ARG A 33 0.57 16.31 -9.65
C ARG A 33 -0.69 17.09 -10.05
N SER A 34 -1.82 16.83 -9.40
CA SER A 34 -3.05 17.58 -9.64
C SER A 34 -2.91 19.06 -9.25
N PHE A 35 -2.25 19.36 -8.13
CA PHE A 35 -1.92 20.75 -7.76
C PHE A 35 -0.97 21.40 -8.78
N ALA A 36 0.03 20.68 -9.27
CA ALA A 36 0.96 21.18 -10.28
C ALA A 36 0.25 21.47 -11.61
N GLU A 37 -0.68 20.61 -12.03
CA GLU A 37 -1.55 20.82 -13.18
C GLU A 37 -2.37 22.10 -13.07
N TRP A 38 -3.00 22.30 -11.92
CA TRP A 38 -3.77 23.51 -11.65
C TRP A 38 -2.91 24.78 -11.67
N ARG A 39 -1.75 24.76 -11.00
CA ARG A 39 -0.79 25.89 -11.02
C ARG A 39 -0.34 26.25 -12.44
N SER A 40 -0.23 25.26 -13.32
CA SER A 40 0.12 25.46 -14.73
C SER A 40 -1.04 25.87 -15.63
N GLY A 41 -2.27 25.97 -15.09
CA GLY A 41 -3.48 26.28 -15.85
C GLY A 41 -4.00 25.14 -16.73
N ARG A 42 -3.47 23.91 -16.58
CA ARG A 42 -3.93 22.73 -17.34
C ARG A 42 -5.28 22.22 -16.88
N ILE A 43 -5.64 22.46 -15.62
CA ILE A 43 -6.95 22.14 -15.06
C ILE A 43 -7.52 23.36 -14.32
N SER A 44 -8.85 23.44 -14.25
CA SER A 44 -9.53 24.48 -13.48
C SER A 44 -9.50 24.20 -11.98
N SER A 45 -9.83 25.20 -11.17
CA SER A 45 -10.02 25.00 -9.73
C SER A 45 -11.16 24.04 -9.40
N SER A 46 -12.21 23.96 -10.25
CA SER A 46 -13.31 23.00 -10.07
C SER A 46 -12.86 21.57 -10.28
N GLU A 47 -12.02 21.32 -11.29
CA GLU A 47 -11.42 20.01 -11.55
C GLU A 47 -10.47 19.60 -10.42
N LEU A 48 -9.62 20.52 -9.94
CA LEU A 48 -8.77 20.26 -8.77
C LEU A 48 -9.61 19.90 -7.54
N SER A 49 -10.68 20.66 -7.27
CA SER A 49 -11.58 20.38 -6.14
C SER A 49 -12.24 19.01 -6.25
N HIS A 50 -12.60 18.57 -7.46
CA HIS A 50 -13.16 17.24 -7.69
C HIS A 50 -12.15 16.14 -7.39
N ARG A 51 -10.91 16.26 -7.89
CA ARG A 51 -9.84 15.28 -7.65
C ARG A 51 -9.44 15.18 -6.17
N LEU A 52 -9.41 16.32 -5.47
CA LEU A 52 -9.19 16.33 -4.02
C LEU A 52 -10.31 15.57 -3.29
N HIS A 53 -11.57 15.81 -3.65
CA HIS A 53 -12.68 15.08 -3.07
C HIS A 53 -12.59 13.58 -3.34
N GLN A 54 -12.25 13.17 -4.57
CA GLN A 54 -12.03 11.77 -4.93
C GLN A 54 -10.92 11.13 -4.09
N PHE A 55 -9.80 11.83 -3.89
CA PHE A 55 -8.72 11.38 -3.03
C PHE A 55 -9.18 11.11 -1.58
N GLU A 56 -9.95 12.05 -1.01
CA GLU A 56 -10.44 11.95 0.37
C GLU A 56 -11.42 10.78 0.56
N VAL A 57 -12.35 10.58 -0.36
CA VAL A 57 -13.40 9.56 -0.22
C VAL A 57 -12.98 8.16 -0.67
N GLY A 58 -12.03 8.07 -1.61
CA GLY A 58 -11.54 6.83 -2.22
C GLY A 58 -10.16 6.43 -1.68
N PRO A 59 -9.04 6.77 -2.36
CA PRO A 59 -7.71 6.23 -2.04
C PRO A 59 -7.25 6.39 -0.60
N SER A 60 -7.38 7.60 -0.02
CA SER A 60 -6.99 7.86 1.37
C SER A 60 -7.76 6.98 2.35
N ARG A 61 -9.07 6.84 2.12
CA ARG A 61 -9.96 6.02 2.95
C ARG A 61 -9.68 4.52 2.77
N ALA A 62 -9.41 4.07 1.55
CA ALA A 62 -9.09 2.68 1.26
C ALA A 62 -7.77 2.27 1.91
N LEU A 63 -6.74 3.12 1.80
CA LEU A 63 -5.45 2.91 2.45
C LEU A 63 -5.60 2.88 3.97
N TYR A 64 -6.32 3.84 4.56
CA TYR A 64 -6.60 3.87 5.99
C TYR A 64 -7.28 2.57 6.46
N LYS A 65 -8.30 2.10 5.73
CA LYS A 65 -9.01 0.86 6.09
C LYS A 65 -8.10 -0.36 6.02
N ARG A 66 -7.30 -0.49 4.96
CA ARG A 66 -6.37 -1.60 4.78
C ARG A 66 -5.43 -1.72 5.98
N TYR A 67 -4.77 -0.62 6.34
CA TYR A 67 -3.72 -0.62 7.36
C TYR A 67 -4.23 -0.62 8.81
N ASN A 68 -5.45 -0.14 9.07
CA ASN A 68 -6.01 -0.16 10.42
C ASN A 68 -6.82 -1.42 10.75
N TYR A 69 -7.42 -2.06 9.75
CA TYR A 69 -8.31 -3.21 9.97
C TYR A 69 -7.80 -4.53 9.36
N GLY A 70 -6.84 -4.48 8.43
CA GLY A 70 -6.29 -5.67 7.81
C GLY A 70 -5.29 -6.40 8.72
N GLN A 71 -5.06 -7.68 8.41
CA GLN A 71 -4.06 -8.48 9.10
C GLN A 71 -2.66 -8.10 8.60
N LYS A 72 -1.80 -7.64 9.50
CA LYS A 72 -0.49 -7.03 9.14
C LYS A 72 0.43 -7.95 8.35
N ASP A 73 0.42 -9.23 8.66
CA ASP A 73 1.18 -10.29 7.95
C ASP A 73 0.68 -10.45 6.50
N MET A 74 -0.64 -10.45 6.29
CA MET A 74 -1.24 -10.48 4.96
C MET A 74 -0.95 -9.19 4.18
N ILE A 75 -1.07 -8.02 4.83
CA ILE A 75 -0.74 -6.73 4.20
C ILE A 75 0.71 -6.72 3.76
N LEU A 76 1.64 -7.14 4.64
CA LEU A 76 3.06 -7.21 4.30
C LEU A 76 3.33 -8.11 3.10
N ALA A 77 2.75 -9.31 3.08
CA ALA A 77 2.93 -10.19 1.94
C ALA A 77 2.37 -9.58 0.63
N TYR A 78 1.21 -8.92 0.70
CA TYR A 78 0.62 -8.22 -0.43
C TYR A 78 1.55 -7.13 -0.99
N VAL A 79 2.06 -6.24 -0.13
CA VAL A 79 2.91 -5.11 -0.55
C VAL A 79 4.32 -5.53 -0.97
N ILE A 80 4.81 -6.67 -0.45
CA ILE A 80 6.07 -7.27 -0.91
C ILE A 80 5.90 -7.85 -2.31
N VAL A 81 4.85 -8.64 -2.52
CA VAL A 81 4.58 -9.25 -3.83
C VAL A 81 4.17 -8.20 -4.87
N GLY A 82 3.53 -7.11 -4.45
CA GLY A 82 3.22 -5.93 -5.25
C GLY A 82 4.36 -4.90 -5.34
N ASP A 83 5.59 -5.26 -4.96
CA ASP A 83 6.82 -4.48 -5.17
C ASP A 83 6.85 -3.07 -4.52
N VAL A 84 5.99 -2.81 -3.53
CA VAL A 84 6.02 -1.59 -2.69
C VAL A 84 7.17 -1.65 -1.68
N LEU A 85 7.38 -2.83 -1.10
CA LEU A 85 8.57 -3.18 -0.32
C LEU A 85 9.37 -4.20 -1.13
N ARG A 86 10.67 -3.94 -1.34
CA ARG A 86 11.52 -4.89 -2.07
C ARG A 86 12.05 -5.96 -1.13
N PHE A 87 12.21 -7.19 -1.63
CA PHE A 87 12.71 -8.31 -0.83
C PHE A 87 14.07 -8.02 -0.20
N GLU A 88 14.96 -7.31 -0.91
CA GLU A 88 16.31 -7.00 -0.45
C GLU A 88 16.35 -6.01 0.73
N GLU A 89 15.24 -5.31 0.98
CA GLU A 89 15.11 -4.38 2.10
C GLU A 89 14.65 -5.09 3.38
N ILE A 90 14.31 -6.37 3.31
CA ILE A 90 13.63 -7.10 4.38
C ILE A 90 14.55 -8.19 4.94
N PRO A 91 14.70 -8.31 6.28
CA PRO A 91 15.47 -9.38 6.89
C PRO A 91 14.93 -10.76 6.53
N ASP A 92 15.83 -11.69 6.23
CA ASP A 92 15.49 -13.08 5.86
C ASP A 92 14.56 -13.74 6.89
N GLU A 93 14.78 -13.51 8.19
CA GLU A 93 13.93 -14.05 9.26
C GLU A 93 12.46 -13.60 9.17
N LEU A 94 12.19 -12.41 8.63
CA LEU A 94 10.84 -11.94 8.39
C LEU A 94 10.25 -12.60 7.14
N ILE A 95 11.04 -12.73 6.06
CA ILE A 95 10.63 -13.43 4.84
C ILE A 95 10.26 -14.88 5.15
N ASP A 96 11.10 -15.59 5.90
CA ASP A 96 10.86 -16.96 6.34
C ASP A 96 9.57 -17.09 7.15
N ALA A 97 9.32 -16.14 8.05
CA ALA A 97 8.09 -16.10 8.84
C ALA A 97 6.83 -15.81 7.99
N LEU A 98 6.98 -15.12 6.86
CA LEU A 98 5.89 -14.75 5.95
C LEU A 98 5.73 -15.69 4.76
N GLN A 99 6.41 -16.84 4.71
CA GLN A 99 6.35 -17.77 3.56
C GLN A 99 4.92 -18.13 3.12
N ARG A 100 4.03 -18.44 4.06
CA ARG A 100 2.64 -18.81 3.76
C ARG A 100 1.85 -17.66 3.10
N PRO A 101 1.76 -16.47 3.70
CA PRO A 101 1.06 -15.36 3.05
C PRO A 101 1.76 -14.87 1.77
N LEU A 102 3.09 -14.95 1.68
CA LEU A 102 3.83 -14.64 0.45
C LEU A 102 3.45 -15.58 -0.70
N ALA A 103 3.44 -16.89 -0.45
CA ALA A 103 3.03 -17.89 -1.45
C ALA A 103 1.59 -17.66 -1.94
N PHE A 104 0.69 -17.26 -1.04
CA PHE A 104 -0.69 -16.93 -1.39
C PHE A 104 -0.76 -15.78 -2.42
N TYR A 105 -0.09 -14.66 -2.16
CA TYR A 105 -0.10 -13.52 -3.08
C TYR A 105 0.74 -13.74 -4.33
N GLN A 106 1.83 -14.51 -4.27
CA GLN A 106 2.58 -14.92 -5.46
C GLN A 106 1.71 -15.74 -6.41
N MET A 107 0.92 -16.67 -5.89
CA MET A 107 -0.04 -17.44 -6.69
C MET A 107 -1.09 -16.51 -7.33
N ALA A 108 -1.61 -15.53 -6.59
CA ALA A 108 -2.55 -14.55 -7.13
C ALA A 108 -1.90 -13.67 -8.23
N LYS A 109 -0.66 -13.22 -8.03
CA LYS A 109 0.12 -12.45 -9.04
C LYS A 109 0.30 -13.26 -10.32
N ASN A 110 0.70 -14.52 -10.20
CA ASN A 110 0.91 -15.41 -11.34
C ASN A 110 -0.36 -15.70 -12.14
N LYS A 111 -1.54 -15.56 -11.52
CA LYS A 111 -2.84 -15.69 -12.19
C LYS A 111 -3.37 -14.37 -12.77
N GLY A 112 -2.68 -13.25 -12.56
CA GLY A 112 -3.18 -11.92 -12.91
C GLY A 112 -4.33 -11.44 -12.04
N GLU A 113 -4.51 -12.04 -10.86
CA GLU A 113 -5.60 -11.74 -9.91
C GLU A 113 -5.17 -10.78 -8.80
N LEU A 114 -3.87 -10.48 -8.69
CA LEU A 114 -3.37 -9.51 -7.75
C LEU A 114 -3.79 -8.11 -8.20
N ARG A 115 -4.66 -7.47 -7.44
CA ARG A 115 -4.95 -6.05 -7.62
C ARG A 115 -3.72 -5.26 -7.23
N GLU A 116 -3.09 -4.61 -8.21
CA GLU A 116 -1.98 -3.69 -7.99
C GLU A 116 -2.37 -2.65 -6.92
N PRO A 117 -1.47 -2.30 -5.98
CA PRO A 117 -1.74 -1.27 -4.99
C PRO A 117 -2.07 0.10 -5.59
N GLU A 118 -1.74 0.32 -6.87
CA GLU A 118 -1.99 1.56 -7.62
C GLU A 118 -3.48 1.80 -7.95
N ASP A 119 -4.33 0.77 -7.95
CA ASP A 119 -5.75 0.92 -8.30
C ASP A 119 -6.67 1.06 -7.07
N LEU A 120 -6.34 2.01 -6.21
CA LEU A 120 -7.26 2.45 -5.15
C LEU A 120 -8.32 3.44 -5.66
N SER A 121 -8.21 3.88 -6.92
CA SER A 121 -9.20 4.73 -7.60
C SER A 121 -10.51 4.01 -7.97
N ALA A 122 -10.50 2.67 -8.00
CA ALA A 122 -11.67 1.86 -8.35
C ALA A 122 -12.60 1.50 -7.16
N TYR A 123 -12.36 2.07 -5.97
CA TYR A 123 -13.21 1.92 -4.77
C TYR A 123 -14.00 3.18 -4.46
#